data_AF-A0A358NFM4-F1
#
_entry.id   AF-A0A358NFM4-F1
#
_cell.length_a   1.000
_cell.length_b   1.000
_cell.length_c   1.000
_cell.angle_alpha   90.00
_cell.angle_beta   90.00
_cell.angle_gamma   90.00
#
_symmetry.space_group_name_H-M   'P 1'
#
loop_
_entity.id
_entity.type
_entity.pdbx_description
1 polymer ?
#
loop_
_entity_poly.entity_id
_entity_poly.type
_entity_poly.pdbx_seq_one_letter_code
_entity_poly.pdbx_strand_id
1 'polypeptide(L)'
;MIKAKRTLALALALCMTLISAACEKKTETVGEGVKAKVNDTEISQQEYDEHLAVYKKMVETQYGADAWNQEISPGQTLGGYYESTLLDQLIMDILMT
;
A
#
# COMPACT_ATOMS: atom_id res chain seq x y z
N MET A 1 43.37 12.76 -31.99
CA MET A 1 42.13 13.09 -31.24
C MET A 1 40.99 12.06 -31.39
N ILE A 2 41.17 10.90 -32.04
CA ILE A 2 40.10 9.90 -32.26
C ILE A 2 40.12 8.80 -31.17
N LYS A 3 41.29 8.44 -30.63
CA LYS A 3 41.46 7.37 -29.63
C LYS A 3 40.82 7.70 -28.27
N ALA A 4 40.89 8.96 -27.83
CA ALA A 4 40.31 9.43 -26.56
C ALA A 4 38.76 9.48 -26.58
N LYS A 5 38.15 9.63 -27.76
CA LYS A 5 36.69 9.63 -27.93
C LYS A 5 36.09 8.21 -27.83
N ARG A 6 36.86 7.19 -28.24
CA ARG A 6 36.45 5.77 -28.14
C ARG A 6 36.51 5.23 -26.71
N THR A 7 37.49 5.66 -25.91
CA THR A 7 37.60 5.26 -24.50
C THR A 7 36.55 5.91 -23.61
N LEU A 8 36.17 7.17 -23.90
CA LEU A 8 35.10 7.86 -23.17
C LEU A 8 33.72 7.23 -23.41
N ALA A 9 33.44 6.83 -24.66
CA ALA A 9 32.20 6.12 -25.01
C ALA A 9 32.11 4.73 -24.35
N LEU A 10 33.24 4.05 -24.15
CA LEU A 10 33.29 2.73 -23.51
C LEU A 10 33.10 2.81 -21.99
N ALA A 11 33.59 3.89 -21.35
CA ALA A 11 33.42 4.12 -19.92
C ALA A 11 31.97 4.51 -19.55
N LEU A 12 31.27 5.25 -20.42
CA LEU A 12 29.87 5.65 -20.19
C LEU A 12 28.89 4.47 -20.29
N ALA A 13 29.21 3.47 -21.11
CA ALA A 13 28.41 2.24 -21.24
C ALA A 13 28.53 1.31 -20.02
N LEU A 14 29.64 1.37 -19.28
CA LEU A 14 29.90 0.52 -18.12
C LEU A 14 29.17 0.98 -16.85
N CYS A 15 28.80 2.26 -16.76
CA CYS A 15 28.07 2.80 -15.60
C CYS A 15 26.56 2.46 -15.61
N MET A 16 26.00 1.98 -16.72
CA MET A 16 24.56 1.63 -16.79
C MET A 16 24.19 0.29 -16.15
N THR A 17 25.16 -0.55 -15.78
CA THR A 17 24.89 -1.88 -15.20
C THR A 17 24.85 -1.88 -13.66
N LEU A 18 25.17 -0.77 -12.99
CA LEU A 18 25.26 -0.72 -11.53
C LEU A 18 23.95 -0.30 -10.81
N ILE A 19 22.85 -0.08 -11.53
CA ILE A 19 21.58 0.38 -10.93
C ILE A 19 20.73 -0.80 -10.42
N SER A 20 21.09 -2.05 -10.73
CA SER A 20 20.37 -3.23 -10.25
C SER A 20 20.93 -3.80 -8.95
N ALA A 21 21.41 -2.94 -8.04
CA ALA A 21 21.12 -3.17 -6.62
C ALA A 21 19.65 -2.80 -6.39
N ALA A 22 18.75 -3.48 -7.12
CA ALA A 22 17.35 -3.51 -6.77
C ALA A 22 17.35 -4.04 -5.35
N CYS A 23 17.02 -3.15 -4.41
CA CYS A 23 16.80 -3.50 -3.03
C CYS A 23 15.88 -4.72 -3.08
N GLU A 24 16.42 -5.91 -2.83
CA GLU A 24 15.64 -7.11 -2.58
C GLU A 24 14.95 -6.87 -1.24
N LYS A 25 14.01 -5.93 -1.23
CA LYS A 25 12.89 -6.00 -0.31
C LYS A 25 12.22 -7.27 -0.77
N LYS A 26 12.56 -8.37 -0.09
CA LYS A 26 11.84 -9.63 -0.13
C LYS A 26 10.39 -9.23 0.07
N THR A 27 9.66 -9.04 -1.02
CA THR A 27 8.23 -8.80 -0.97
C THR A 27 7.72 -10.14 -0.48
N GLU A 28 7.56 -10.25 0.84
CA GLU A 28 6.68 -11.25 1.40
C GLU A 28 5.35 -10.99 0.71
N THR A 29 5.04 -11.81 -0.29
CA THR A 29 3.76 -11.78 -0.95
C THR A 29 2.76 -12.10 0.14
N VAL A 30 2.05 -11.07 0.57
CA VAL A 30 0.89 -11.19 1.43
C VAL A 30 0.00 -12.26 0.77
N GLY A 31 -0.22 -13.37 1.48
CA GLY A 31 -0.86 -14.56 0.92
C GLY A 31 -2.25 -14.25 0.36
N GLU A 32 -2.78 -15.13 -0.50
CA GLU A 32 -4.15 -14.99 -0.97
C GLU A 32 -5.12 -14.92 0.22
N GLY A 33 -5.98 -13.92 0.24
CA GLY A 33 -6.92 -13.70 1.35
C GLY A 33 -6.33 -12.98 2.58
N VAL A 34 -5.08 -12.53 2.53
CA VAL A 34 -4.47 -11.73 3.61
C VAL A 34 -4.52 -10.25 3.22
N LYS A 35 -5.04 -9.41 4.11
CA LYS A 35 -5.09 -7.94 3.94
C LYS A 35 -3.76 -7.30 4.28
N ALA A 36 -3.17 -7.74 5.38
CA ALA A 36 -1.89 -7.26 5.89
C ALA A 36 -1.27 -8.32 6.81
N LYS A 37 0.05 -8.31 6.90
CA LYS A 37 0.81 -9.13 7.85
C LYS A 37 1.59 -8.20 8.77
N VAL A 38 1.41 -8.35 10.07
CA VAL A 38 2.06 -7.56 11.12
C VAL A 38 2.85 -8.55 11.99
N ASN A 39 4.17 -8.53 11.86
CA ASN A 39 5.05 -9.59 12.39
C ASN A 39 4.62 -10.97 11.87
N ASP A 40 4.33 -11.91 12.76
CA ASP A 40 3.88 -13.26 12.43
C ASP A 40 2.34 -13.41 12.46
N THR A 41 1.61 -12.30 12.64
CA THR A 41 0.14 -12.29 12.69
C THR A 41 -0.42 -11.75 11.38
N GLU A 42 -1.41 -12.46 10.83
CA GLU A 42 -2.11 -12.07 9.60
C GLU A 42 -3.45 -11.43 9.92
N ILE A 43 -3.73 -10.30 9.26
CA ILE A 43 -5.06 -9.70 9.19
C ILE A 43 -5.71 -10.27 7.93
N SER A 44 -6.82 -11.00 8.08
CA SER A 44 -7.51 -11.58 6.93
C SER A 44 -8.29 -10.52 6.14
N GLN A 45 -8.39 -10.70 4.83
CA GLN A 45 -9.21 -9.85 3.95
C GLN A 45 -10.69 -9.94 4.34
N GLN A 46 -11.16 -11.14 4.69
CA GLN A 46 -12.54 -11.36 5.10
C GLN A 46 -12.91 -10.57 6.36
N GLU A 47 -12.09 -10.65 7.41
CA GLU A 47 -12.32 -9.93 8.67
C GLU A 47 -12.34 -8.42 8.42
N TYR A 48 -11.36 -7.91 7.68
CA TYR A 48 -11.32 -6.50 7.29
C TYR A 48 -12.60 -6.07 6.55
N ASP A 49 -13.06 -6.85 5.58
CA ASP A 49 -14.26 -6.54 4.79
C ASP A 49 -15.55 -6.59 5.62
N GLU A 50 -15.65 -7.55 6.55
CA GLU A 50 -16.80 -7.66 7.48
C GLU A 50 -16.90 -6.42 8.37
N HIS A 51 -15.78 -5.96 8.94
CA HIS A 51 -15.74 -4.73 9.73
C HIS A 51 -16.04 -3.49 8.89
N LEU A 52 -15.47 -3.40 7.68
CA LEU A 52 -15.67 -2.26 6.79
C LEU A 52 -17.13 -2.13 6.32
N ALA A 53 -17.81 -3.25 6.07
CA ALA A 53 -19.22 -3.27 5.68
C ALA A 53 -20.13 -2.61 6.71
N VAL A 54 -19.80 -2.73 8.01
CA VAL A 54 -20.54 -2.05 9.09
C VAL A 54 -20.38 -0.54 8.98
N TYR A 55 -19.16 -0.04 8.76
CA TYR A 55 -18.91 1.39 8.55
C TYR A 55 -19.61 1.92 7.31
N LYS A 56 -19.56 1.18 6.20
CA LYS A 56 -20.22 1.58 4.96
C LYS A 56 -21.72 1.74 5.15
N LYS A 57 -22.37 0.73 5.74
CA LYS A 57 -23.80 0.79 6.04
C LYS A 57 -24.14 1.96 6.95
N MET A 58 -23.33 2.20 7.98
CA MET A 58 -23.52 3.30 8.92
C MET A 58 -23.44 4.67 8.21
N VAL A 59 -22.42 4.86 7.37
CA VAL A 59 -22.22 6.09 6.58
C VAL A 59 -23.39 6.31 5.63
N GLU A 60 -23.76 5.29 4.85
CA GLU A 60 -24.84 5.40 3.87
C GLU A 60 -26.21 5.64 4.53
N THR A 61 -26.43 5.09 5.72
CA THR A 61 -27.65 5.32 6.50
C THR A 61 -27.74 6.76 7.01
N GLN A 62 -26.62 7.33 7.46
CA GLN A 62 -26.61 8.66 8.08
C GLN A 62 -26.57 9.80 7.05
N TYR A 63 -25.79 9.63 5.99
CA TYR A 63 -25.45 10.70 5.07
C TYR A 63 -25.98 10.48 3.65
N GLY A 64 -26.61 9.33 3.39
CA GLY A 64 -27.22 8.98 2.11
C GLY A 64 -26.44 7.93 1.32
N ALA A 65 -27.10 7.28 0.37
CA ALA A 65 -26.62 6.07 -0.31
C ALA A 65 -25.27 6.20 -1.05
N ASP A 66 -24.82 7.40 -1.38
CA ASP A 66 -23.54 7.64 -2.06
C ASP A 66 -22.49 8.29 -1.14
N ALA A 67 -22.80 8.47 0.15
CA ALA A 67 -21.91 9.15 1.09
C ALA A 67 -20.55 8.48 1.24
N TRP A 68 -20.46 7.15 1.02
CA TRP A 68 -19.19 6.43 1.03
C TRP A 68 -18.17 6.99 0.03
N ASN A 69 -18.65 7.39 -1.15
CA ASN A 69 -17.81 7.87 -2.24
C ASN A 69 -17.59 9.39 -2.22
N GLN A 70 -18.24 10.10 -1.29
CA GLN A 70 -18.13 11.55 -1.22
C GLN A 70 -16.75 11.97 -0.74
N GLU A 71 -16.14 12.91 -1.47
CA GLU A 71 -14.86 13.52 -1.12
C GLU A 71 -15.06 14.46 0.09
N ILE A 72 -14.28 14.23 1.15
CA ILE A 72 -14.31 15.01 2.40
C ILE A 72 -13.09 15.93 2.55
N SER A 73 -12.01 15.62 1.83
CA SER A 73 -10.82 16.45 1.69
C SER A 73 -10.12 16.10 0.36
N PRO A 74 -9.22 16.96 -0.18
CA PRO A 74 -8.57 16.72 -1.47
C PRO A 74 -7.96 15.32 -1.59
N GLY A 75 -8.54 14.49 -2.47
CA GLY A 75 -8.09 13.12 -2.73
C GLY A 75 -8.51 12.07 -1.69
N GLN A 76 -9.42 12.38 -0.77
CA GLN A 76 -9.92 11.46 0.26
C GLN A 76 -11.45 11.41 0.28
N THR A 77 -11.99 10.21 0.09
CA THR A 77 -13.41 9.93 0.29
C THR A 77 -13.70 9.59 1.76
N LEU A 78 -14.95 9.73 2.18
CA LEU A 78 -15.39 9.30 3.51
C LEU A 78 -15.13 7.80 3.72
N GLY A 79 -15.36 6.97 2.69
CA GLY A 79 -15.00 5.56 2.70
C GLY A 79 -13.51 5.31 2.89
N GLY A 80 -12.66 6.04 2.16
CA GLY A 80 -11.21 5.94 2.27
C GLY A 80 -10.68 6.32 3.66
N TYR A 81 -11.34 7.26 4.35
CA TYR A 81 -11.03 7.56 5.75
C TYR A 81 -11.30 6.36 6.68
N TYR A 82 -12.45 5.69 6.53
CA TYR A 82 -12.75 4.51 7.35
C TYR A 82 -11.86 3.30 6.98
N GLU A 83 -11.57 3.09 5.70
CA GLU A 83 -10.65 2.05 5.24
C GLU A 83 -9.27 2.17 5.90
N SER A 84 -8.68 3.37 5.86
CA SER A 84 -7.39 3.64 6.48
C SER A 84 -7.44 3.53 8.01
N THR A 85 -8.43 4.16 8.65
CA THR A 85 -8.57 4.15 10.11
C THR A 85 -8.77 2.74 10.67
N LEU A 86 -9.60 1.92 10.01
CA LEU A 86 -9.83 0.53 10.43
C LEU A 86 -8.55 -0.30 10.30
N LEU A 87 -7.84 -0.19 9.18
CA LEU A 87 -6.60 -0.94 8.98
C LEU A 87 -5.54 -0.54 10.02
N ASP A 88 -5.38 0.77 10.27
CA ASP A 88 -4.47 1.28 11.29
C ASP A 88 -4.83 0.76 12.68
N GLN A 89 -6.13 0.72 13.02
CA GLN A 89 -6.60 0.17 14.29
C GLN A 89 -6.24 -1.31 14.44
N LEU A 90 -6.52 -2.15 13.43
CA LEU A 90 -6.21 -3.58 13.46
C LEU A 90 -4.71 -3.84 13.60
N ILE A 91 -3.88 -3.03 12.92
CA ILE A 91 -2.43 -3.11 13.05
C ILE A 91 -2.00 -2.73 14.48
N MET A 92 -2.54 -1.65 15.03
CA MET A 92 -2.21 -1.20 16.38
C MET A 92 -2.62 -2.20 17.45
N ASP A 93 -3.77 -2.86 17.30
CA ASP A 93 -4.23 -3.91 18.21
C ASP A 93 -3.22 -5.06 18.26
N ILE A 94 -2.67 -5.49 17.10
CA ILE A 94 -1.62 -6.52 17.03
C ILE A 94 -0.30 -6.04 17.67
N LEU A 95 0.06 -4.76 17.51
CA LEU A 95 1.30 -4.23 18.09
C LEU A 95 1.24 -4.06 19.61
N MET A 96 0.05 -3.99 20.19
CA MET A 96 -0.16 -3.86 21.64
C MET A 96 -0.33 -5.22 22.37
N THR A 97 -0.47 -6.32 21.63
CA THR A 97 -0.46 -7.69 22.18
C THR A 97 0.95 -8.23 22.35
#